data_AF-A0A5N6NLB2-F1
#
_entry.id   AF-A0A5N6NLB2-F1
#
_cell.length_a   1.000
_cell.length_b   1.000
_cell.length_c   1.000
_cell.angle_alpha   90.00
_cell.angle_beta   90.00
_cell.angle_gamma   90.00
#
_symmetry.space_group_name_H-M   'P 1'
#
loop_
_entity.id
_entity.type
_entity.pdbx_description
1 polymer ?
#
loop_
_entity_poly.entity_id
_entity_poly.type
_entity_poly.pdbx_seq_one_letter_code
_entity_poly.pdbx_strand_id
1 'polypeptide(L)'
;MRKDAMSYSQICDAFERHSNILHQPAEPLYPIVSSWPFMKWGIDIVGKLPKAPGGKVFMLAMIDYFSKWIEAEAFVQVREKEVISFIKRNILTRFGIPAKITCDNESQFIGKRTTNFCEAWGIKMITFTPVHPQANGQVESSNKIIINNLKKKLGSKKGKWAEELPFVLWADRTTTKNATGQTPFSLVFGSEAVLPTEMIIPTARTSLQTIETNNEILSQDIDTIDEARDIAKIRMASYQQKIAKSYNKNIRIKRFQVGDLVLRKAFHNTTNPTDGKLAPKWEGPYKIDAEAIKGAYKLTNMEGKPLPRYWNAIHLKYSRRRDATFCLNPSPDLKSELDEDPALTLCLAAKF
;
A
#
# COMPACT_ATOMS: atom_id res chain seq x y z
N MET A 1 13.08 -9.86 -40.44
CA MET A 1 12.01 -10.68 -39.83
C MET A 1 11.74 -10.37 -38.35
N ARG A 2 12.63 -10.66 -37.37
CA ARG A 2 12.36 -10.36 -35.93
C ARG A 2 12.14 -8.87 -35.64
N LYS A 3 12.96 -7.99 -36.23
CA LYS A 3 12.80 -6.53 -36.07
C LYS A 3 11.48 -6.05 -36.69
N ASP A 4 11.12 -6.55 -37.85
CA ASP A 4 9.89 -6.16 -38.55
C ASP A 4 8.64 -6.63 -37.82
N ALA A 5 8.65 -7.87 -37.29
CA ALA A 5 7.59 -8.38 -36.42
C ALA A 5 7.45 -7.56 -35.13
N MET A 6 8.58 -7.16 -34.50
CA MET A 6 8.57 -6.28 -33.34
C MET A 6 8.00 -4.89 -33.69
N SER A 7 8.43 -4.28 -34.80
CA SER A 7 7.92 -3.00 -35.27
C SER A 7 6.41 -3.07 -35.56
N TYR A 8 5.95 -4.13 -36.24
CA TYR A 8 4.53 -4.33 -36.56
C TYR A 8 3.68 -4.49 -35.28
N SER A 9 4.14 -5.31 -34.32
CA SER A 9 3.44 -5.48 -33.03
C SER A 9 3.37 -4.19 -32.19
N GLN A 10 4.32 -3.27 -32.38
CA GLN A 10 4.37 -2.00 -31.67
C GLN A 10 3.47 -0.91 -32.29
N ILE A 11 3.08 -1.05 -33.56
CA ILE A 11 2.26 -0.08 -34.29
C ILE A 11 0.79 -0.56 -34.39
N CYS A 12 0.54 -1.86 -34.23
CA CYS A 12 -0.79 -2.44 -34.28
C CYS A 12 -1.70 -1.96 -33.13
N ASP A 13 -2.82 -1.35 -33.49
CA ASP A 13 -3.82 -0.79 -32.57
C ASP A 13 -4.38 -1.84 -31.59
N ALA A 14 -4.65 -3.05 -32.07
CA ALA A 14 -5.15 -4.15 -31.24
C ALA A 14 -4.14 -4.53 -30.15
N PHE A 15 -2.85 -4.62 -30.49
CA PHE A 15 -1.79 -4.89 -29.52
C PHE A 15 -1.59 -3.73 -28.54
N GLU A 16 -1.68 -2.48 -28.99
CA GLU A 16 -1.59 -1.32 -28.10
C GLU A 16 -2.73 -1.32 -27.06
N ARG A 17 -3.98 -1.56 -27.49
CA ARG A 17 -5.17 -1.55 -26.62
C ARG A 17 -5.22 -2.68 -25.60
N HIS A 18 -4.68 -3.85 -25.95
CA HIS A 18 -4.66 -5.02 -25.05
C HIS A 18 -3.35 -5.17 -24.26
N SER A 19 -2.37 -4.29 -24.52
CA SER A 19 -1.08 -4.31 -23.84
C SER A 19 -1.22 -4.21 -22.32
N ASN A 20 -0.34 -4.92 -21.61
CA ASN A 20 -0.37 -4.97 -20.15
C ASN A 20 -0.18 -3.58 -19.53
N ILE A 21 -0.93 -3.33 -18.46
CA ILE A 21 -0.77 -2.14 -17.64
C ILE A 21 0.50 -2.33 -16.81
N LEU A 22 1.53 -1.55 -17.13
CA LEU A 22 2.74 -1.48 -16.32
C LEU A 22 2.41 -0.70 -15.05
N HIS A 23 2.28 -1.41 -13.93
CA HIS A 23 2.14 -0.82 -12.60
C HIS A 23 3.50 -0.30 -12.13
N GLN A 24 3.97 0.77 -12.74
CA GLN A 24 5.18 1.48 -12.34
C GLN A 24 4.80 2.70 -11.50
N PRO A 25 5.51 2.98 -10.41
CA PRO A 25 5.30 4.22 -9.67
C PRO A 25 5.72 5.43 -10.51
N ALA A 26 4.91 6.48 -10.53
CA ALA A 26 5.29 7.73 -11.20
C ALA A 26 5.92 8.78 -10.28
N GLU A 27 5.88 8.57 -8.97
CA GLU A 27 6.40 9.54 -8.01
C GLU A 27 7.41 8.91 -7.04
N PRO A 28 8.49 9.63 -6.71
CA PRO A 28 9.48 9.18 -5.74
C PRO A 28 8.85 9.05 -4.35
N LEU A 29 9.27 8.04 -3.60
CA LEU A 29 8.87 7.89 -2.20
C LEU A 29 9.65 8.86 -1.31
N TYR A 30 8.92 9.58 -0.44
CA TYR A 30 9.50 10.46 0.56
C TYR A 30 9.45 9.81 1.95
N PRO A 31 10.59 9.69 2.66
CA PRO A 31 10.63 9.16 4.02
C PRO A 31 9.67 9.91 4.95
N ILE A 32 8.88 9.15 5.70
CA ILE A 32 8.02 9.68 6.76
C ILE A 32 8.67 9.36 8.10
N VAL A 33 9.30 10.37 8.70
CA VAL A 33 9.93 10.24 10.00
C VAL A 33 9.00 10.84 11.07
N SER A 34 8.71 10.07 12.11
CA SER A 34 8.13 10.57 13.35
C SER A 34 9.26 10.91 14.31
N SER A 35 9.15 12.04 15.00
CA SER A 35 10.27 12.58 15.78
C SER A 35 10.39 11.95 17.17
N TRP A 36 9.28 11.48 17.75
CA TRP A 36 9.17 10.80 19.04
C TRP A 36 7.96 9.84 19.06
N PRO A 37 7.85 8.91 20.05
CA PRO A 37 6.69 8.05 20.23
C PRO A 37 5.36 8.81 20.26
N PHE A 38 4.33 8.25 19.63
CA PHE A 38 2.94 8.72 19.70
C PHE A 38 2.63 10.07 19.06
N MET A 39 3.63 10.77 18.50
CA MET A 39 3.43 12.01 17.75
C MET A 39 2.53 11.80 16.53
N LYS A 40 2.73 10.70 15.80
CA LYS A 40 2.06 10.41 14.54
C LYS A 40 1.55 8.98 14.52
N TRP A 41 0.25 8.84 14.27
CA TRP A 41 -0.42 7.56 14.13
C TRP A 41 -0.95 7.35 12.72
N GLY A 42 -1.10 6.09 12.33
CA GLY A 42 -1.85 5.67 11.15
C GLY A 42 -3.03 4.85 11.59
N ILE A 43 -4.20 5.08 11.01
CA ILE A 43 -5.43 4.34 11.28
C ILE A 43 -5.91 3.67 9.99
N ASP A 44 -6.38 2.42 10.11
CA ASP A 44 -6.90 1.64 8.97
C ASP A 44 -7.96 0.63 9.45
N ILE A 45 -8.90 0.31 8.55
CA ILE A 45 -9.95 -0.68 8.76
C ILE A 45 -9.62 -1.94 7.95
N VAL A 46 -9.45 -3.06 8.65
CA VAL A 46 -9.28 -4.36 8.00
C VAL A 46 -10.65 -5.01 7.80
N GLY A 47 -11.00 -5.23 6.51
CA GLY A 47 -12.32 -5.65 6.04
C GLY A 47 -12.66 -7.14 6.16
N LYS A 48 -13.97 -7.41 6.29
CA LYS A 48 -14.71 -8.69 6.45
C LYS A 48 -13.86 -9.93 6.76
N LEU A 49 -13.39 -9.97 8.00
CA LEU A 49 -12.88 -11.19 8.63
C LEU A 49 -14.05 -12.18 8.88
N PRO A 50 -13.75 -13.49 9.07
CA PRO A 50 -14.76 -14.47 9.46
C PRO A 50 -15.54 -14.00 10.68
N LYS A 51 -16.84 -14.30 10.75
CA LYS A 51 -17.68 -13.84 11.87
C LYS A 51 -17.15 -14.41 13.19
N ALA A 52 -16.75 -13.52 14.10
CA ALA A 52 -16.35 -13.86 15.46
C ALA A 52 -17.52 -13.76 16.45
N PRO A 53 -17.39 -14.31 17.67
CA PRO A 53 -18.32 -14.08 18.77
C PRO A 53 -18.72 -12.61 18.91
N GLY A 54 -20.01 -12.37 19.15
CA GLY A 54 -20.59 -11.03 19.14
C GLY A 54 -20.80 -10.43 17.75
N GLY A 55 -20.64 -11.21 16.67
CA GLY A 55 -20.90 -10.77 15.30
C GLY A 55 -19.81 -9.86 14.72
N LYS A 56 -18.64 -9.81 15.33
CA LYS A 56 -17.52 -8.96 14.92
C LYS A 56 -16.91 -9.46 13.61
N VAL A 57 -16.74 -8.56 12.65
CA VAL A 57 -16.25 -8.86 11.29
C VAL A 57 -15.22 -7.84 10.78
N PHE A 58 -15.03 -6.72 11.49
CA PHE A 58 -14.05 -5.70 11.15
C PHE A 58 -13.01 -5.57 12.26
N MET A 59 -11.78 -5.22 11.90
CA MET A 59 -10.75 -4.81 12.85
C MET A 59 -10.34 -3.38 12.53
N LEU A 60 -10.44 -2.49 13.52
CA LEU A 60 -9.88 -1.15 13.43
C LEU A 60 -8.51 -1.18 14.10
N ALA A 61 -7.47 -0.75 13.40
CA ALA A 61 -6.11 -0.73 13.91
C ALA A 61 -5.50 0.67 13.82
N MET A 62 -4.77 1.07 14.86
CA MET A 62 -3.94 2.27 14.89
C MET A 62 -2.51 1.92 15.24
N ILE A 63 -1.57 2.47 14.45
CA ILE A 63 -0.16 2.16 14.55
C ILE A 63 0.65 3.44 14.72
N ASP A 64 1.50 3.48 15.74
CA ASP A 64 2.44 4.56 15.97
C ASP A 64 3.60 4.50 14.97
N TYR A 65 3.90 5.63 14.33
CA TYR A 65 4.93 5.68 13.29
C TYR A 65 6.34 5.58 13.85
N PHE A 66 6.56 5.87 15.14
CA PHE A 66 7.89 5.79 15.73
C PHE A 66 8.18 4.38 16.27
N SER A 67 7.49 3.99 17.34
CA SER A 67 7.69 2.73 18.06
C SER A 67 7.18 1.51 17.31
N LYS A 68 6.32 1.71 16.30
CA LYS A 68 5.52 0.66 15.66
C LYS A 68 4.52 -0.01 16.60
N TRP A 69 4.22 0.64 17.73
CA TRP A 69 3.18 0.20 18.65
C TRP A 69 1.85 0.15 17.92
N ILE A 70 1.10 -0.93 18.12
CA ILE A 70 -0.19 -1.14 17.51
C ILE A 70 -1.27 -1.28 18.58
N GLU A 71 -2.37 -0.57 18.41
CA GLU A 71 -3.64 -0.80 19.08
C GLU A 71 -4.65 -1.28 18.05
N ALA A 72 -5.39 -2.35 18.35
CA ALA A 72 -6.42 -2.84 17.44
C ALA A 72 -7.60 -3.42 18.21
N GLU A 73 -8.80 -3.27 17.65
CA GLU A 73 -10.03 -3.77 18.25
C GLU A 73 -11.00 -4.29 17.18
N ALA A 74 -11.78 -5.29 17.58
CA ALA A 74 -12.74 -5.97 16.72
C ALA A 74 -14.15 -5.37 16.84
N PHE A 75 -14.78 -5.09 15.70
CA PHE A 75 -16.07 -4.41 15.58
C PHE A 75 -17.06 -5.19 14.69
N VAL A 76 -18.35 -5.02 14.98
CA VAL A 76 -19.45 -5.50 14.11
C VAL A 76 -19.59 -4.59 12.89
N GLN A 77 -19.47 -3.28 13.11
CA GLN A 77 -19.47 -2.24 12.09
C GLN A 77 -18.56 -1.12 12.57
N VAL A 78 -17.83 -0.50 11.65
CA VAL A 78 -17.04 0.70 11.93
C VAL A 78 -17.75 1.88 11.27
N ARG A 79 -18.17 2.87 12.08
CA ARG A 79 -18.65 4.18 11.64
C ARG A 79 -17.89 5.25 12.43
N GLU A 80 -18.14 6.52 12.13
CA GLU A 80 -17.49 7.65 12.81
C GLU A 80 -17.54 7.54 14.34
N LYS A 81 -18.67 7.11 14.93
CA LYS A 81 -18.80 7.00 16.40
C LYS A 81 -17.87 5.93 16.98
N GLU A 82 -17.73 4.79 16.30
CA GLU A 82 -16.84 3.71 16.73
C GLU A 82 -15.36 4.13 16.57
N VAL A 83 -15.02 4.85 15.50
CA VAL A 83 -13.68 5.43 15.29
C VAL A 83 -13.33 6.42 16.41
N ILE A 84 -14.20 7.38 16.70
CA ILE A 84 -13.97 8.37 17.76
C ILE A 84 -13.85 7.68 19.13
N SER A 85 -14.72 6.72 19.43
CA SER A 85 -14.66 5.96 20.68
C SER A 85 -13.36 5.18 20.81
N PHE A 86 -12.90 4.57 19.72
CA PHE A 86 -11.63 3.84 19.67
C PHE A 86 -10.45 4.77 19.93
N ILE A 87 -10.37 5.91 19.23
CA ILE A 87 -9.28 6.90 19.42
C ILE A 87 -9.27 7.40 20.86
N LYS A 88 -10.42 7.79 21.40
CA LYS A 88 -10.52 8.27 22.79
C LYS A 88 -9.99 7.26 23.80
N ARG A 89 -10.50 6.02 23.76
CA ARG A 89 -10.22 5.00 24.77
C ARG A 89 -8.85 4.34 24.62
N ASN A 90 -8.44 4.08 23.38
CA ASN A 90 -7.24 3.28 23.13
C ASN A 90 -6.00 4.14 22.88
N ILE A 91 -6.17 5.40 22.47
CA ILE A 91 -5.06 6.32 22.18
C ILE A 91 -5.01 7.44 23.21
N LEU A 92 -6.02 8.30 23.28
CA LEU A 92 -5.94 9.52 24.10
C LEU A 92 -5.76 9.23 25.58
N THR A 93 -6.54 8.32 26.14
CA THR A 93 -6.48 7.98 27.58
C THR A 93 -5.28 7.11 27.95
N ARG A 94 -4.47 6.64 26.98
CA ARG A 94 -3.33 5.74 27.23
C ARG A 94 -1.99 6.36 26.89
N PHE A 95 -1.92 7.12 25.80
CA PHE A 95 -0.67 7.65 25.24
C PHE A 95 -0.71 9.17 25.06
N GLY A 96 -1.84 9.83 25.34
CA GLY A 96 -2.02 11.26 25.17
C GLY A 96 -2.48 11.65 23.76
N ILE A 97 -2.45 12.95 23.49
CA ILE A 97 -3.00 13.54 22.26
C ILE A 97 -1.95 13.50 21.15
N PRO A 98 -2.21 12.78 20.04
CA PRO A 98 -1.30 12.74 18.92
C PRO A 98 -1.33 14.06 18.14
N ALA A 99 -0.19 14.49 17.61
CA ALA A 99 -0.14 15.67 16.75
C ALA A 99 -0.80 15.41 15.38
N LYS A 100 -0.65 14.19 14.86
CA LYS A 100 -1.09 13.81 13.51
C LYS A 100 -1.70 12.41 13.49
N ILE A 101 -2.84 12.26 12.83
CA ILE A 101 -3.41 10.95 12.48
C ILE A 101 -3.47 10.85 10.95
N THR A 102 -3.02 9.72 10.41
CA THR A 102 -3.03 9.46 8.98
C THR A 102 -4.02 8.34 8.66
N CYS A 103 -4.95 8.58 7.75
CA CYS A 103 -6.01 7.63 7.38
C CYS A 103 -6.18 7.58 5.86
N ASP A 104 -6.90 6.58 5.35
CA ASP A 104 -7.34 6.57 3.96
C ASP A 104 -8.51 7.55 3.73
N ASN A 105 -8.99 7.60 2.49
CA ASN A 105 -10.12 8.46 2.12
C ASN A 105 -11.49 7.82 2.41
N GLU A 106 -11.56 6.88 3.36
CA GLU A 106 -12.84 6.29 3.73
C GLU A 106 -13.74 7.28 4.47
N SER A 107 -15.04 7.18 4.16
CA SER A 107 -16.08 8.09 4.69
C SER A 107 -16.16 8.10 6.22
N GLN A 108 -15.77 7.00 6.88
CA GLN A 108 -15.77 6.88 8.33
C GLN A 108 -14.67 7.72 9.00
N PHE A 109 -13.57 8.00 8.29
CA PHE A 109 -12.46 8.80 8.81
C PHE A 109 -12.54 10.27 8.42
N ILE A 110 -13.05 10.57 7.22
CA ILE A 110 -13.21 11.95 6.70
C ILE A 110 -14.58 12.55 7.06
N GLY A 111 -15.47 11.77 7.67
CA GLY A 111 -16.77 12.25 8.11
C GLY A 111 -16.67 13.49 9.02
N LYS A 112 -17.72 14.32 8.98
CA LYS A 112 -17.77 15.60 9.70
C LYS A 112 -17.59 15.42 11.21
N ARG A 113 -18.09 14.34 11.81
CA ARG A 113 -17.94 14.10 13.25
C ARG A 113 -16.50 13.74 13.60
N THR A 114 -15.86 12.88 12.80
CA THR A 114 -14.45 12.50 13.03
C THR A 114 -13.54 13.71 12.85
N THR A 115 -13.76 14.50 11.79
CA THR A 115 -13.00 15.73 11.53
C THR A 115 -13.16 16.76 12.64
N ASN A 116 -14.40 17.10 13.01
CA ASN A 116 -14.68 18.04 14.10
C ASN A 116 -14.08 17.58 15.44
N PHE A 117 -14.13 16.26 15.71
CA PHE A 117 -13.51 15.68 16.90
C PHE A 117 -11.99 15.89 16.88
N CYS A 118 -11.31 15.56 15.78
CA CYS A 118 -9.87 15.75 15.69
C CYS A 118 -9.47 17.23 15.81
N GLU A 119 -10.20 18.13 15.15
CA GLU A 119 -9.97 19.59 15.24
C GLU A 119 -10.14 20.11 16.67
N ALA A 120 -11.20 19.69 17.37
CA ALA A 120 -11.45 20.09 18.75
C ALA A 120 -10.33 19.67 19.73
N TRP A 121 -9.61 18.60 19.41
CA TRP A 121 -8.47 18.11 20.19
C TRP A 121 -7.11 18.56 19.62
N GLY A 122 -7.09 19.42 18.60
CA GLY A 122 -5.86 19.91 17.96
C GLY A 122 -5.11 18.85 17.15
N ILE A 123 -5.78 17.76 16.77
CA ILE A 123 -5.18 16.64 16.04
C ILE A 123 -5.28 16.92 14.53
N LYS A 124 -4.14 16.98 13.85
CA LYS A 124 -4.11 17.17 12.39
C LYS A 124 -4.39 15.85 11.65
N MET A 125 -5.52 15.78 10.96
CA MET A 125 -5.83 14.67 10.05
C MET A 125 -5.08 14.81 8.73
N ILE A 126 -4.47 13.71 8.28
CA ILE A 126 -3.77 13.61 7.00
C ILE A 126 -4.37 12.45 6.24
N THR A 127 -4.95 12.71 5.07
CA THR A 127 -5.57 11.67 4.27
C THR A 127 -4.60 11.11 3.24
N PHE A 128 -4.65 9.79 2.98
CA PHE A 128 -3.84 9.15 1.95
C PHE A 128 -4.37 9.58 0.57
N THR A 129 -3.79 10.63 0.00
CA THR A 129 -3.90 10.85 -1.45
C THR A 129 -3.14 9.74 -2.21
N PRO A 130 -3.49 9.43 -3.47
CA PRO A 130 -2.70 8.53 -4.33
C PRO A 130 -1.19 8.87 -4.43
N VAL A 131 -0.86 10.10 -4.06
CA VAL A 131 0.47 10.75 -4.03
C VAL A 131 1.32 10.32 -2.81
N HIS A 132 0.74 9.70 -1.77
CA HIS A 132 1.47 9.29 -0.56
C HIS A 132 1.37 7.79 -0.23
N PRO A 133 1.90 6.89 -1.09
CA PRO A 133 1.80 5.43 -0.90
C PRO A 133 2.46 4.93 0.39
N GLN A 134 3.47 5.63 0.90
CA GLN A 134 4.31 5.15 2.00
C GLN A 134 3.62 5.15 3.35
N ALA A 135 2.78 6.16 3.60
CA ALA A 135 2.04 6.29 4.84
C ALA A 135 1.00 5.17 4.96
N ASN A 136 0.27 4.93 3.86
CA ASN A 136 -0.67 3.83 3.75
C ASN A 136 0.05 2.47 3.81
N GLY A 137 1.15 2.32 3.06
CA GLY A 137 1.93 1.09 3.02
C GLY A 137 2.49 0.65 4.37
N GLN A 138 2.78 1.58 5.28
CA GLN A 138 3.21 1.23 6.64
C GLN A 138 2.07 0.59 7.45
N VAL A 139 0.89 1.19 7.43
CA VAL A 139 -0.28 0.68 8.15
C VAL A 139 -0.72 -0.66 7.54
N GLU A 140 -0.77 -0.74 6.20
CA GLU A 140 -1.07 -1.98 5.48
C GLU A 140 -0.06 -3.10 5.79
N SER A 141 1.24 -2.79 5.84
CA SER A 141 2.28 -3.79 6.11
C SER A 141 2.13 -4.37 7.52
N SER A 142 1.86 -3.52 8.51
CA SER A 142 1.63 -3.98 9.88
C SER A 142 0.33 -4.77 9.99
N ASN A 143 -0.75 -4.33 9.33
CA ASN A 143 -2.01 -5.09 9.28
C ASN A 143 -1.80 -6.47 8.65
N LYS A 144 -0.99 -6.58 7.59
CA LYS A 144 -0.61 -7.88 7.00
C LYS A 144 0.11 -8.78 8.01
N ILE A 145 1.01 -8.24 8.83
CA ILE A 145 1.71 -9.01 9.87
C ILE A 145 0.71 -9.55 10.90
N ILE A 146 -0.18 -8.70 11.42
CA ILE A 146 -1.20 -9.12 12.40
C ILE A 146 -2.12 -10.19 11.84
N ILE A 147 -2.64 -10.00 10.62
CA ILE A 147 -3.50 -10.98 9.97
C ILE A 147 -2.77 -12.31 9.75
N ASN A 148 -1.49 -12.29 9.38
CA ASN A 148 -0.70 -13.50 9.23
C ASN A 148 -0.46 -14.21 10.56
N ASN A 149 -0.19 -13.47 11.63
CA ASN A 149 -0.03 -14.03 12.98
C ASN A 149 -1.35 -14.65 13.49
N LEU A 150 -2.49 -13.97 13.26
CA LEU A 150 -3.82 -14.52 13.53
C LEU A 150 -4.07 -15.82 12.75
N LYS A 151 -3.76 -15.85 11.44
CA LYS A 151 -3.89 -17.07 10.63
C LYS A 151 -3.09 -18.24 11.20
N LYS A 152 -1.83 -17.99 11.60
CA LYS A 152 -0.95 -19.01 12.22
C LYS A 152 -1.49 -19.49 13.56
N LYS A 153 -1.99 -18.59 14.40
CA LYS A 153 -2.52 -18.91 15.74
C LYS A 153 -3.83 -19.70 15.69
N LEU A 154 -4.72 -19.36 14.76
CA LEU A 154 -6.08 -19.90 14.74
C LEU A 154 -6.21 -21.25 14.03
N GLY A 155 -5.33 -21.55 13.06
CA GLY A 155 -5.42 -22.78 12.26
C GLY A 155 -6.82 -22.99 11.66
N SER A 156 -7.51 -24.05 12.06
CA SER A 156 -8.89 -24.35 11.66
C SER A 156 -9.96 -23.54 12.39
N LYS A 157 -9.68 -22.97 13.57
CA LYS A 157 -10.64 -22.26 14.44
C LYS A 157 -10.76 -20.76 14.10
N LYS A 158 -10.99 -20.43 12.83
CA LYS A 158 -10.98 -19.04 12.31
C LYS A 158 -12.02 -18.09 12.95
N GLY A 159 -13.08 -18.62 13.56
CA GLY A 159 -14.11 -17.81 14.23
C GLY A 159 -13.66 -17.17 15.55
N LYS A 160 -12.55 -17.60 16.16
CA LYS A 160 -12.11 -17.06 17.47
C LYS A 160 -11.12 -15.89 17.37
N TRP A 161 -10.94 -15.33 16.18
CA TRP A 161 -9.89 -14.33 15.93
C TRP A 161 -9.98 -13.10 16.84
N ALA A 162 -11.20 -12.67 17.20
CA ALA A 162 -11.39 -11.51 18.07
C ALA A 162 -10.93 -11.75 19.52
N GLU A 163 -11.04 -12.99 20.02
CA GLU A 163 -10.60 -13.39 21.36
C GLU A 163 -9.08 -13.54 21.43
N GLU A 164 -8.46 -14.00 20.32
CA GLU A 164 -7.01 -14.18 20.21
C GLU A 164 -6.26 -12.89 19.86
N LEU A 165 -6.97 -11.85 19.42
CA LEU A 165 -6.38 -10.58 19.00
C LEU A 165 -5.44 -9.97 20.07
N PRO A 166 -5.79 -9.90 21.37
CA PRO A 166 -4.90 -9.35 22.39
C PRO A 166 -3.56 -10.10 22.49
N PHE A 167 -3.55 -11.43 22.39
CA PHE A 167 -2.33 -12.22 22.44
C PHE A 167 -1.46 -12.01 21.19
N VAL A 168 -2.09 -11.89 20.02
CA VAL A 168 -1.36 -11.57 18.79
C VAL A 168 -0.76 -10.17 18.84
N LEU A 169 -1.49 -9.18 19.35
CA LEU A 169 -0.98 -7.83 19.55
C LEU A 169 0.19 -7.82 20.55
N TRP A 170 0.07 -8.58 21.66
CA TRP A 170 1.16 -8.68 22.63
C TRP A 170 2.42 -9.28 22.02
N ALA A 171 2.30 -10.41 21.31
CA ALA A 171 3.43 -11.01 20.60
C ALA A 171 4.05 -10.04 19.58
N ASP A 172 3.23 -9.27 18.87
CA ASP A 172 3.72 -8.26 17.91
C ASP A 172 4.48 -7.11 18.62
N ARG A 173 3.99 -6.67 19.79
CA ARG A 173 4.60 -5.61 20.62
C ARG A 173 5.91 -6.04 21.28
N THR A 174 6.11 -7.32 21.54
CA THR A 174 7.34 -7.86 22.15
C THR A 174 8.31 -8.46 21.13
N THR A 175 7.97 -8.42 19.83
CA THR A 175 8.88 -8.86 18.76
C THR A 175 9.66 -7.69 18.18
N THR A 176 10.98 -7.83 18.09
CA THR A 176 11.88 -6.85 17.48
C THR A 176 11.46 -6.51 16.05
N LYS A 177 11.33 -5.22 15.74
CA LYS A 177 11.00 -4.78 14.37
C LYS A 177 12.26 -4.55 13.56
N ASN A 178 12.31 -5.03 12.33
CA ASN A 178 13.43 -4.78 11.42
C ASN A 178 13.71 -3.27 11.17
N ALA A 179 12.69 -2.43 11.24
CA ALA A 179 12.82 -0.99 10.99
C ALA A 179 13.54 -0.23 12.11
N THR A 180 13.33 -0.62 13.37
CA THR A 180 13.91 0.03 14.56
C THR A 180 15.06 -0.80 15.15
N GLY A 181 15.02 -2.12 14.95
CA GLY A 181 15.87 -3.10 15.61
C GLY A 181 15.63 -3.21 17.11
N GLN A 182 14.50 -2.70 17.60
CA GLN A 182 14.03 -2.74 18.99
C GLN A 182 12.60 -3.30 19.02
N THR A 183 12.14 -3.76 20.19
CA THR A 183 10.72 -4.12 20.36
C THR A 183 9.88 -2.84 20.49
N PRO A 184 8.63 -2.82 20.01
CA PRO A 184 7.73 -1.71 20.29
C PRO A 184 7.53 -1.47 21.79
N PHE A 185 7.56 -2.53 22.60
CA PHE A 185 7.37 -2.47 24.04
C PHE A 185 8.49 -1.68 24.74
N SER A 186 9.76 -1.99 24.46
CA SER A 186 10.87 -1.25 25.06
C SER A 186 10.92 0.21 24.62
N LEU A 187 10.65 0.51 23.35
CA LEU A 187 10.61 1.91 22.88
C LEU A 187 9.54 2.76 23.57
N VAL A 188 8.42 2.13 23.95
CA VAL A 188 7.31 2.80 24.63
C VAL A 188 7.56 2.92 26.12
N PHE A 189 7.88 1.83 26.80
CA PHE A 189 7.91 1.76 28.27
C PHE A 189 9.30 1.93 28.89
N GLY A 190 10.36 1.95 28.08
CA GLY A 190 11.73 2.06 28.58
C GLY A 190 12.37 0.73 28.99
N SER A 191 11.60 -0.35 29.04
CA SER A 191 12.09 -1.67 29.44
C SER A 191 11.36 -2.77 28.67
N GLU A 192 11.98 -3.95 28.56
CA GLU A 192 11.35 -5.10 27.91
C GLU A 192 10.23 -5.71 28.78
N ALA A 193 9.23 -6.28 28.10
CA ALA A 193 8.16 -7.04 28.75
C ALA A 193 8.71 -8.38 29.24
N VAL A 194 8.27 -8.81 30.44
CA VAL A 194 8.56 -10.17 30.91
C VAL A 194 7.81 -11.18 30.04
N LEU A 195 8.55 -12.03 29.34
CA LEU A 195 7.98 -13.06 28.47
C LEU A 195 7.63 -14.33 29.24
N PRO A 196 6.71 -15.19 28.75
CA PRO A 196 6.35 -16.44 29.44
C PRO A 196 7.56 -17.37 29.57
N THR A 197 8.48 -17.33 28.60
CA THR A 197 9.71 -18.11 28.63
C THR A 197 10.58 -17.75 29.82
N GLU A 198 10.59 -16.48 30.26
CA GLU A 198 11.35 -16.03 31.43
C GLU A 198 10.76 -16.51 32.76
N MET A 199 9.49 -16.91 32.76
CA MET A 199 8.85 -17.55 33.91
C MET A 199 9.18 -19.04 34.01
N ILE A 200 9.53 -19.68 32.88
CA ILE A 200 9.93 -21.09 32.83
C ILE A 200 11.45 -21.23 33.03
N ILE A 201 12.21 -20.33 32.40
CA ILE A 201 13.67 -20.26 32.48
C ILE A 201 14.01 -18.88 33.06
N PRO A 202 14.19 -18.79 34.39
CA PRO A 202 14.48 -17.51 35.03
C PRO A 202 15.71 -16.84 34.40
N THR A 203 15.56 -15.58 34.03
CA THR A 203 16.66 -14.72 33.57
C THR A 203 17.31 -14.07 34.79
N ALA A 204 18.50 -13.48 34.64
CA ALA A 204 19.11 -12.68 35.72
C ALA A 204 18.13 -11.62 36.25
N ARG A 205 17.34 -11.02 35.35
CA ARG A 205 16.28 -10.07 35.69
C ARG A 205 15.15 -10.69 36.51
N THR A 206 14.77 -11.96 36.33
CA THR A 206 13.69 -12.58 37.12
C THR A 206 14.17 -13.41 38.32
N SER A 207 15.46 -13.77 38.39
CA SER A 207 16.00 -14.67 39.42
C SER A 207 16.92 -14.01 40.46
N LEU A 208 17.59 -12.90 40.13
CA LEU A 208 18.65 -12.31 40.97
C LEU A 208 18.29 -10.90 41.49
N GLN A 209 17.00 -10.67 41.77
CA GLN A 209 16.53 -9.37 42.21
C GLN A 209 16.75 -9.17 43.71
N THR A 210 17.74 -8.35 44.08
CA THR A 210 17.69 -7.62 45.36
C THR A 210 17.08 -6.23 45.10
N ILE A 211 16.68 -5.53 46.16
CA ILE A 211 16.09 -4.19 46.02
C ILE A 211 17.11 -3.24 45.37
N GLU A 212 18.38 -3.37 45.73
CA GLU A 212 19.48 -2.55 45.24
C GLU A 212 19.75 -2.79 43.75
N THR A 213 19.89 -4.06 43.33
CA THR A 213 20.14 -4.38 41.91
C THR A 213 18.96 -4.00 41.01
N ASN A 214 17.73 -4.11 41.50
CA ASN A 214 16.55 -3.63 40.78
C ASN A 214 16.55 -2.11 40.57
N ASN A 215 16.93 -1.35 41.60
CA ASN A 215 17.00 0.10 41.50
C ASN A 215 18.09 0.54 40.51
N GLU A 216 19.24 -0.14 40.50
CA GLU A 216 20.32 0.11 39.53
C GLU A 216 19.87 -0.17 38.10
N ILE A 217 19.22 -1.31 37.84
CA ILE A 217 18.70 -1.66 36.51
C ILE A 217 17.64 -0.66 36.04
N LEU A 218 16.71 -0.27 36.92
CA LEU A 218 15.69 0.73 36.60
C LEU A 218 16.30 2.10 36.24
N SER A 219 17.35 2.51 36.96
CA SER A 219 18.09 3.74 36.64
C SER A 219 18.76 3.64 35.27
N GLN A 220 19.41 2.51 34.98
CA GLN A 220 20.05 2.27 33.68
C GLN A 220 19.04 2.24 32.53
N ASP A 221 17.88 1.63 32.72
CA ASP A 221 16.79 1.62 31.72
C ASP A 221 16.32 3.06 31.42
N ILE A 222 16.24 3.94 32.42
CA ILE A 222 15.90 5.36 32.25
C ILE A 222 17.01 6.12 31.53
N ASP A 223 18.27 5.89 31.87
CA ASP A 223 19.39 6.61 31.26
C ASP A 223 19.59 6.21 29.79
N THR A 224 19.31 4.94 29.45
CA THR A 224 19.58 4.39 28.12
C THR A 224 18.40 4.50 27.14
N ILE A 225 17.17 4.78 27.60
CA ILE A 225 16.00 4.79 26.71
C ILE A 225 16.08 5.87 25.64
N ASP A 226 16.61 7.05 25.96
CA ASP A 226 16.71 8.14 24.98
C ASP A 226 17.75 7.81 23.91
N GLU A 227 18.87 7.20 24.29
CA GLU A 227 19.86 6.68 23.35
C GLU A 227 19.24 5.59 22.45
N ALA A 228 18.47 4.66 23.04
CA ALA A 228 17.80 3.60 22.29
C ALA A 228 16.79 4.18 21.28
N ARG A 229 16.07 5.24 21.65
CA ARG A 229 15.13 5.96 20.79
C ARG A 229 15.86 6.69 19.66
N ASP A 230 17.00 7.31 19.93
CA ASP A 230 17.81 7.98 18.90
C ASP A 230 18.42 6.98 17.92
N ILE A 231 18.94 5.85 18.39
CA ILE A 231 19.40 4.76 17.54
C ILE A 231 18.25 4.23 16.66
N ALA A 232 17.06 4.03 17.24
CA ALA A 232 15.89 3.58 16.51
C ALA A 232 15.47 4.60 15.42
N LYS A 233 15.57 5.90 15.72
CA LYS A 233 15.28 6.99 14.77
C LYS A 233 16.25 6.98 13.60
N ILE A 234 17.55 6.85 13.85
CA ILE A 234 18.60 6.76 12.81
C ILE A 234 18.39 5.51 11.94
N ARG A 235 18.13 4.35 12.57
CA ARG A 235 17.84 3.10 11.85
C ARG A 235 16.60 3.21 10.98
N MET A 236 15.53 3.79 11.50
CA MET A 236 14.29 3.96 10.75
C MET A 236 14.48 4.89 9.54
N ALA A 237 15.20 6.01 9.70
CA ALA A 237 15.54 6.89 8.60
C ALA A 237 16.36 6.15 7.52
N SER A 238 17.39 5.40 7.93
CA SER A 238 18.22 4.58 7.05
C SER A 238 17.42 3.51 6.32
N TYR A 239 16.51 2.83 7.03
CA TYR A 239 15.63 1.80 6.49
C TYR A 239 14.68 2.37 5.45
N GLN A 240 14.04 3.51 5.73
CA GLN A 240 13.16 4.18 4.77
C GLN A 240 13.92 4.68 3.54
N GLN A 241 15.13 5.20 3.70
CA GLN A 241 15.97 5.58 2.57
C GLN A 241 16.33 4.37 1.69
N LYS A 242 16.63 3.20 2.28
CA LYS A 242 16.88 1.97 1.52
C LYS A 242 15.64 1.53 0.73
N ILE A 243 14.46 1.58 1.34
CA ILE A 243 13.18 1.29 0.66
C ILE A 243 12.95 2.28 -0.47
N ALA A 244 13.09 3.58 -0.20
CA ALA A 244 12.90 4.63 -1.20
C ALA A 244 13.88 4.47 -2.37
N LYS A 245 15.16 4.17 -2.12
CA LYS A 245 16.15 3.90 -3.17
C LYS A 245 15.76 2.68 -4.02
N SER A 246 15.36 1.58 -3.38
CA SER A 246 14.95 0.36 -4.09
C SER A 246 13.70 0.58 -4.94
N TYR A 247 12.71 1.29 -4.41
CA TYR A 247 11.50 1.67 -5.13
C TYR A 247 11.80 2.63 -6.28
N ASN A 248 12.57 3.68 -6.00
CA ASN A 248 12.92 4.72 -6.97
C ASN A 248 13.79 4.19 -8.11
N LYS A 249 14.57 3.11 -7.90
CA LYS A 249 15.33 2.43 -8.96
C LYS A 249 14.44 1.94 -10.11
N ASN A 250 13.18 1.60 -9.81
CA ASN A 250 12.21 1.11 -10.79
C ASN A 250 11.27 2.21 -11.32
N ILE A 251 11.44 3.47 -10.87
CA ILE A 251 10.65 4.59 -11.37
C ILE A 251 11.18 4.99 -12.74
N ARG A 252 10.33 4.84 -13.75
CA ARG A 252 10.48 5.52 -15.03
C ARG A 252 9.45 6.63 -15.07
N ILE A 253 9.88 7.86 -14.76
CA ILE A 253 9.01 9.03 -14.86
C ILE A 253 8.61 9.19 -16.32
N LYS A 254 7.35 8.93 -16.64
CA LYS A 254 6.79 9.24 -17.95
C LYS A 254 6.44 10.73 -17.96
N ARG A 255 7.26 11.52 -18.64
CA ARG A 255 6.90 12.88 -19.02
C ARG A 255 6.35 12.85 -20.43
N PHE A 256 5.30 13.62 -20.66
CA PHE A 256 4.69 13.81 -21.96
C PHE A 256 4.70 15.29 -22.29
N GLN A 257 4.77 15.63 -23.57
CA GLN A 257 4.76 16.99 -24.08
C GLN A 257 3.40 17.32 -24.68
N VAL A 258 3.07 18.61 -24.70
CA VAL A 258 1.89 19.11 -25.42
C VAL A 258 2.03 18.71 -26.89
N GLY A 259 1.01 18.05 -27.43
CA GLY A 259 1.03 17.51 -28.78
C GLY A 259 1.22 15.99 -28.88
N ASP A 260 1.70 15.33 -27.83
CA ASP A 260 1.90 13.87 -27.85
C ASP A 260 0.58 13.11 -27.95
N LEU A 261 0.61 12.01 -28.73
CA LEU A 261 -0.50 11.06 -28.80
C LEU A 261 -0.37 10.02 -27.69
N VAL A 262 -1.43 9.88 -26.89
CA VAL A 262 -1.49 8.97 -25.75
C VAL A 262 -2.76 8.15 -25.73
N LEU A 263 -2.63 6.93 -25.22
CA LEU A 263 -3.74 6.09 -24.79
C LEU A 263 -3.95 6.25 -23.29
N ARG A 264 -5.22 6.25 -22.91
CA ARG A 264 -5.69 6.35 -21.53
C ARG A 264 -6.09 4.96 -21.01
N LYS A 265 -5.77 4.64 -19.76
CA LYS A 265 -6.24 3.40 -19.13
C LYS A 265 -7.78 3.36 -19.09
N ALA A 266 -8.38 2.27 -19.55
CA ALA A 266 -9.82 2.05 -19.46
C ALA A 266 -10.22 1.68 -18.02
N PHE A 267 -11.35 2.20 -17.54
CA PHE A 267 -11.91 1.87 -16.22
C PHE A 267 -13.24 1.14 -16.42
N HIS A 268 -13.70 0.39 -15.40
CA HIS A 268 -14.94 -0.37 -15.46
C HIS A 268 -16.18 0.43 -15.90
N ASN A 269 -16.17 1.76 -15.72
CA ASN A 269 -17.25 2.66 -16.11
C ASN A 269 -17.20 3.09 -17.60
N THR A 270 -16.11 2.83 -18.32
CA THR A 270 -15.93 3.20 -19.75
C THR A 270 -15.84 1.98 -20.68
N THR A 271 -15.74 0.77 -20.15
CA THR A 271 -15.78 -0.49 -20.89
C THR A 271 -17.21 -1.04 -20.98
N ASN A 272 -17.56 -1.66 -22.11
CA ASN A 272 -18.83 -2.38 -22.23
C ASN A 272 -18.93 -3.48 -21.15
N PRO A 273 -20.01 -3.51 -20.34
CA PRO A 273 -20.17 -4.49 -19.26
C PRO A 273 -20.14 -5.95 -19.73
N THR A 274 -20.41 -6.18 -21.02
CA THR A 274 -20.44 -7.50 -21.67
C THR A 274 -19.06 -8.09 -21.94
N ASP A 275 -18.01 -7.26 -22.00
CA ASP A 275 -16.71 -7.70 -22.52
C ASP A 275 -15.80 -8.31 -21.42
N GLY A 276 -16.18 -8.15 -20.15
CA GLY A 276 -15.52 -8.81 -19.01
C GLY A 276 -13.99 -8.67 -19.02
N LYS A 277 -13.26 -9.80 -18.93
CA LYS A 277 -11.79 -9.85 -18.95
C LYS A 277 -11.16 -9.59 -20.33
N LEU A 278 -11.96 -9.60 -21.40
CA LEU A 278 -11.51 -9.42 -22.78
C LEU A 278 -11.60 -7.96 -23.24
N ALA A 279 -12.15 -7.07 -22.40
CA ALA A 279 -12.22 -5.65 -22.70
C ALA A 279 -10.82 -5.04 -22.92
N PRO A 280 -10.67 -4.10 -23.88
CA PRO A 280 -9.42 -3.40 -24.09
C PRO A 280 -9.00 -2.64 -22.82
N LYS A 281 -7.73 -2.79 -22.43
CA LYS A 281 -7.17 -2.17 -21.23
C LYS A 281 -6.88 -0.67 -21.42
N TRP A 282 -6.78 -0.23 -22.67
CA TRP A 282 -6.48 1.15 -23.06
C TRP A 282 -7.48 1.70 -24.08
N GLU A 283 -7.79 2.99 -23.94
CA GLU A 283 -8.76 3.77 -24.72
C GLU A 283 -8.06 4.98 -25.36
N GLY A 284 -8.54 5.43 -26.53
CA GLY A 284 -7.94 6.53 -27.30
C GLY A 284 -7.84 6.20 -28.79
N PRO A 285 -6.96 6.88 -29.55
CA PRO A 285 -5.94 7.84 -29.10
C PRO A 285 -6.50 9.21 -28.67
N TYR A 286 -5.77 9.88 -27.79
CA TYR A 286 -5.99 11.27 -27.35
C TYR A 286 -4.71 12.08 -27.55
N LYS A 287 -4.84 13.40 -27.68
CA LYS A 287 -3.72 14.34 -27.76
C LYS A 287 -3.56 15.08 -26.44
N ILE A 288 -2.34 15.37 -26.03
CA ILE A 288 -2.08 16.22 -24.87
C ILE A 288 -2.24 17.68 -25.24
N ASP A 289 -3.13 18.36 -24.52
CA ASP A 289 -3.49 19.77 -24.72
C ASP A 289 -2.68 20.70 -23.79
N ALA A 290 -2.56 20.32 -22.51
CA ALA A 290 -1.82 21.11 -21.52
C ALA A 290 -1.27 20.22 -20.39
N GLU A 291 -0.14 20.64 -19.83
CA GLU A 291 0.42 20.07 -18.59
C GLU A 291 -0.09 20.87 -17.38
N ALA A 292 -0.54 20.17 -16.35
CA ALA A 292 -0.93 20.72 -15.07
C ALA A 292 0.13 20.43 -13.99
N ILE A 293 0.07 21.18 -12.89
CA ILE A 293 0.99 21.05 -11.76
C ILE A 293 0.93 19.61 -11.20
N LYS A 294 2.11 18.99 -10.98
CA LYS A 294 2.32 17.60 -10.48
C LYS A 294 2.06 16.46 -11.48
N GLY A 295 2.38 16.64 -12.77
CA GLY A 295 2.40 15.53 -13.73
C GLY A 295 1.02 14.99 -14.13
N ALA A 296 0.01 15.84 -14.04
CA ALA A 296 -1.32 15.60 -14.59
C ALA A 296 -1.47 16.34 -15.93
N TYR A 297 -2.17 15.75 -16.89
CA TYR A 297 -2.30 16.26 -18.26
C TYR A 297 -3.77 16.42 -18.64
N LYS A 298 -4.07 17.47 -19.40
CA LYS A 298 -5.36 17.66 -20.05
C LYS A 298 -5.32 17.00 -21.42
N LEU A 299 -6.35 16.24 -21.73
CA LEU A 299 -6.44 15.47 -22.98
C LEU A 299 -7.52 16.07 -23.88
N THR A 300 -7.28 16.05 -25.19
CA THR A 300 -8.25 16.33 -26.26
C THR A 300 -8.47 15.07 -27.09
N ASN A 301 -9.71 14.84 -27.52
CA ASN A 301 -9.98 13.77 -28.49
C ASN A 301 -9.47 14.16 -29.88
N MET A 302 -9.48 13.22 -30.83
CA MET A 302 -9.02 13.48 -32.20
C MET A 302 -9.91 14.48 -32.96
N GLU A 303 -11.12 14.75 -32.46
CA GLU A 303 -12.07 15.74 -33.01
C GLU A 303 -11.86 17.14 -32.40
N GLY A 304 -10.86 17.32 -31.53
CA GLY A 304 -10.52 18.60 -30.90
C GLY A 304 -11.34 18.96 -29.65
N LYS A 305 -12.25 18.09 -29.19
CA LYS A 305 -13.02 18.29 -27.97
C LYS A 305 -12.19 17.93 -26.72
N PRO A 306 -12.03 18.85 -25.74
CA PRO A 306 -11.30 18.58 -24.52
C PRO A 306 -12.07 17.64 -23.59
N LEU A 307 -11.35 16.73 -22.93
CA LEU A 307 -11.90 15.92 -21.87
C LEU A 307 -12.06 16.76 -20.58
N PRO A 308 -13.12 16.51 -19.79
CA PRO A 308 -13.43 17.33 -18.62
C PRO A 308 -12.50 17.12 -17.43
N ARG A 309 -11.73 16.03 -17.39
CA ARG A 309 -10.85 15.67 -16.26
C ARG A 309 -9.38 15.67 -16.68
N TYR A 310 -8.51 16.07 -15.76
CA TYR A 310 -7.07 15.89 -15.87
C TYR A 310 -6.67 14.45 -15.55
N TRP A 311 -5.63 13.96 -16.21
CA TRP A 311 -5.17 12.57 -16.11
C TRP A 311 -3.71 12.51 -15.67
N ASN A 312 -3.42 11.75 -14.62
CA ASN A 312 -2.06 11.54 -14.17
C ASN A 312 -1.26 10.67 -15.17
N ALA A 313 0.04 10.96 -15.35
CA ALA A 313 0.96 10.20 -16.19
C ALA A 313 0.90 8.67 -16.01
N ILE A 314 0.59 8.17 -14.81
CA ILE A 314 0.45 6.74 -14.49
C ILE A 314 -0.62 6.07 -15.35
N HIS A 315 -1.69 6.80 -15.67
CA HIS A 315 -2.83 6.30 -16.43
C HIS A 315 -2.68 6.50 -17.94
N LEU A 316 -1.51 6.97 -18.40
CA LEU A 316 -1.23 7.28 -19.78
C LEU A 316 -0.07 6.44 -20.34
N LYS A 317 -0.14 6.18 -21.64
CA LYS A 317 0.91 5.52 -22.43
C LYS A 317 0.98 6.19 -23.79
N TYR A 318 2.19 6.39 -24.34
CA TYR A 318 2.35 6.84 -25.72
C TYR A 318 1.63 5.90 -26.70
N SER A 319 0.89 6.48 -27.64
CA SER A 319 0.40 5.77 -28.83
C SER A 319 1.43 5.91 -29.94
N ARG A 320 1.74 4.81 -30.63
CA ARG A 320 2.73 4.78 -31.71
C ARG A 320 2.09 4.79 -33.11
N ARG A 321 0.80 5.11 -33.22
CA ARG A 321 0.15 5.33 -34.52
C ARG A 321 0.92 6.40 -35.32
N ARG A 322 1.49 6.01 -36.46
CA ARG A 322 1.63 6.88 -37.63
C ARG A 322 0.45 6.60 -38.56
N ASP A 323 0.04 7.61 -39.31
CA ASP A 323 -1.19 7.65 -40.10
C ASP A 323 -1.55 6.33 -40.80
N ALA A 324 -2.85 6.00 -40.72
CA ALA A 324 -3.45 4.73 -41.08
C ALA A 324 -3.55 4.46 -42.60
N THR A 325 -2.64 4.99 -43.41
CA THR A 325 -2.65 4.83 -44.87
C THR A 325 -1.83 3.64 -45.37
N PHE A 326 -1.03 2.99 -44.53
CA PHE A 326 -0.15 1.88 -44.94
C PHE A 326 -0.62 0.47 -44.52
N CYS A 327 -1.74 0.34 -43.80
CA CYS A 327 -2.10 -0.92 -43.15
C CYS A 327 -3.19 -1.75 -43.84
N LEU A 328 -3.64 -1.41 -45.06
CA LEU A 328 -4.74 -2.15 -45.71
C LEU A 328 -4.40 -2.90 -47.00
N ASN A 329 -3.19 -2.80 -47.55
CA ASN A 329 -2.83 -3.57 -48.74
C ASN A 329 -1.54 -4.36 -48.53
N PRO A 330 -1.60 -5.67 -48.24
CA PRO A 330 -0.47 -6.54 -48.56
C PRO A 330 -0.29 -6.55 -50.08
N SER A 331 0.95 -6.35 -50.54
CA SER A 331 1.34 -6.50 -51.95
C SER A 331 0.88 -7.88 -52.49
N PRO A 332 0.42 -7.99 -53.76
CA PRO A 332 -0.01 -9.26 -54.35
C PRO A 332 1.10 -10.31 -54.49
N ASP A 333 2.37 -9.94 -54.28
CA ASP A 333 3.53 -10.78 -54.61
C ASP A 333 3.88 -11.85 -53.55
N LEU A 334 2.96 -12.17 -52.63
CA LEU A 334 3.14 -13.25 -51.65
C LEU A 334 2.08 -14.36 -51.77
N LYS A 335 1.48 -14.53 -52.95
CA LYS A 335 0.51 -15.60 -53.24
C LYS A 335 1.02 -16.70 -54.18
N SER A 336 2.26 -16.65 -54.66
CA SER A 336 2.75 -17.61 -55.67
C SER A 336 3.86 -18.57 -55.21
N GLU A 337 4.12 -18.73 -53.90
CA GLU A 337 5.12 -19.69 -53.39
C GLU A 337 4.61 -20.58 -52.25
N LEU A 338 3.31 -20.91 -52.24
CA LEU A 338 2.72 -21.80 -51.22
C LEU A 338 1.99 -23.03 -51.80
N ASP A 339 2.05 -23.22 -53.12
CA ASP A 339 1.65 -24.47 -53.78
C ASP A 339 2.92 -25.14 -54.34
N GLU A 340 3.65 -25.88 -53.50
CA GLU A 340 4.47 -27.06 -53.83
C GLU A 340 5.38 -27.43 -52.64
N ASP A 341 4.82 -28.05 -51.60
CA ASP A 341 5.59 -29.00 -50.77
C ASP A 341 4.64 -29.99 -50.04
N PRO A 342 4.58 -31.28 -50.43
CA PRO A 342 3.68 -32.26 -49.83
C PRO A 342 4.15 -32.83 -48.47
N ALA A 343 5.18 -32.25 -47.83
CA ALA A 343 5.82 -32.86 -46.65
C ALA A 343 5.48 -32.18 -45.30
N LEU A 344 4.21 -31.93 -44.98
CA LEU A 344 3.79 -31.60 -43.60
C LEU A 344 2.32 -31.93 -43.30
N THR A 345 1.86 -33.08 -43.79
CA THR A 345 0.62 -33.71 -43.30
C THR A 345 1.01 -34.84 -42.35
N LEU A 346 1.15 -34.58 -41.05
CA LEU A 346 0.98 -35.55 -39.93
C LEU A 346 1.41 -34.95 -38.58
N CYS A 347 0.49 -34.29 -37.89
CA CYS A 347 0.23 -34.47 -36.45
C CYS A 347 -0.84 -33.49 -35.95
N LEU A 348 -2.05 -33.66 -36.48
CA LEU A 348 -3.29 -33.19 -35.86
C LEU A 348 -4.06 -34.44 -35.40
N ALA A 349 -3.65 -35.02 -34.27
CA ALA A 349 -4.42 -36.05 -33.57
C ALA A 349 -3.94 -36.20 -32.11
N ALA A 350 -4.47 -35.37 -31.22
CA ALA A 350 -4.71 -35.75 -29.82
C ALA A 350 -5.62 -34.70 -29.16
N LYS A 351 -6.93 -34.99 -29.16
CA LYS A 351 -7.84 -34.51 -28.13
C LYS A 351 -7.56 -35.31 -26.85
N PHE A 352 -7.28 -34.62 -25.74
CA PHE A 352 -7.85 -34.85 -24.41
C PHE A 352 -7.71 -33.57 -23.59
#